data_AF-A0A1F3T145-F1
#
_entry.id   AF-A0A1F3T145-F1
#
_cell.length_a   1.000
_cell.length_b   1.000
_cell.length_c   1.000
_cell.angle_alpha   90.00
_cell.angle_beta   90.00
_cell.angle_gamma   90.00
#
_symmetry.space_group_name_H-M   'P 1'
#
loop_
_entity.id
_entity.type
_entity.pdbx_description
1 polymer ?
#
loop_
_entity_poly.entity_id
_entity_poly.type
_entity_poly.pdbx_seq_one_letter_code
_entity_poly.pdbx_strand_id
1 'polypeptide(L)'
;MDNALKMAVWTSVSEDVAPSPRMIIRAAEARGIPWTYRKDLDLLQLGQGSQRRWIRAMTTCLESDVAVDLAQDKQVTKSLLQSSGIPVPRGFSVKSVESAVAAAEQLNGPFVVKPVDGHKGKGVSTGLNTTEQVIQAYKYASRYARAILIEEQLLGRDFRVLVVNGKVFAAAERIPAHVTGDGVHSIAELIDIENRNPLRGSGRDKPMTRLRLDAIADAFLSKAGKNREDVPPAGSIVTLRGNANLSQGGCADDVTDGIHPEVRNICERAARILGLPLCGIDLILRDVSRPLSDQRIGIIEVNAGPGIRVHHFPRRGPSRDAGAAILDYLYPDHGDGRIPVFGVFGSADIALVIEEELRRTGLRVGLANPKGTFVDSKIVSSTSTINPAHLLLGDPGVDAAIFETTLSPTHDLPELDIAVLASSAVEPGSIIARLLPAGKLVVNADDMELVNHERIVNYPVQKLVLVSAQPNSPSVQDHLARGGSAFFPPERQMIAHSYRLESIAAIAACRSIPSRPNRLHAR
;
A
#
# COMPACT_ATOMS: atom_id res chain seq x y z
N MET A 1 15.16 13.57 -8.90
CA MET A 1 15.46 12.13 -9.04
C MET A 1 15.78 11.88 -10.50
N ASP A 2 16.99 11.38 -10.80
CA ASP A 2 17.40 11.07 -12.17
C ASP A 2 16.49 9.99 -12.81
N ASN A 3 16.34 10.00 -14.14
CA ASN A 3 15.50 9.08 -14.89
C ASN A 3 15.89 7.61 -14.66
N ALA A 4 17.19 7.33 -14.52
CA ALA A 4 17.69 5.99 -14.20
C ALA A 4 17.15 5.47 -12.87
N LEU A 5 17.15 6.33 -11.84
CA LEU A 5 16.65 5.99 -10.52
C LEU A 5 15.13 5.78 -10.51
N LYS A 6 14.37 6.59 -11.27
CA LYS A 6 12.92 6.39 -11.45
C LYS A 6 12.60 5.06 -12.13
N MET A 7 13.38 4.68 -13.14
CA MET A 7 13.22 3.38 -13.82
C MET A 7 13.57 2.21 -12.90
N ALA A 8 14.65 2.30 -12.12
CA ALA A 8 15.00 1.27 -11.13
C ALA A 8 13.92 1.08 -10.05
N VAL A 9 13.21 2.16 -9.67
CA VAL A 9 12.02 2.08 -8.80
C VAL A 9 10.86 1.36 -9.45
N TRP A 10 10.70 1.52 -10.74
CA TRP A 10 9.58 0.93 -11.47
C TRP A 10 9.76 -0.57 -11.77
N THR A 11 10.99 -1.01 -12.06
CA THR A 11 11.29 -2.36 -12.55
C THR A 11 11.60 -3.37 -11.43
N SER A 12 11.67 -2.95 -10.17
CA SER A 12 12.06 -3.84 -9.06
C SER A 12 10.97 -4.84 -8.65
N VAL A 13 9.73 -4.65 -9.11
CA VAL A 13 8.57 -5.49 -8.78
C VAL A 13 7.96 -6.01 -10.08
N SER A 14 7.45 -7.25 -10.05
CA SER A 14 6.84 -7.92 -11.21
C SER A 14 5.88 -7.03 -12.00
N GLU A 15 5.95 -7.13 -13.34
CA GLU A 15 5.05 -6.42 -14.24
C GLU A 15 3.57 -6.76 -14.04
N ASP A 16 3.29 -7.89 -13.39
CA ASP A 16 1.94 -8.36 -13.09
C ASP A 16 1.22 -7.56 -11.98
N VAL A 17 1.96 -6.77 -11.20
CA VAL A 17 1.41 -5.92 -10.14
C VAL A 17 0.92 -4.60 -10.73
N ALA A 18 -0.24 -4.11 -10.27
CA ALA A 18 -0.73 -2.80 -10.65
C ALA A 18 0.25 -1.68 -10.22
N PRO A 19 0.34 -0.55 -10.94
CA PRO A 19 1.40 0.42 -10.69
C PRO A 19 1.45 0.99 -9.28
N SER A 20 0.32 1.41 -8.71
CA SER A 20 0.31 2.02 -7.37
C SER A 20 0.73 1.03 -6.27
N PRO A 21 0.22 -0.22 -6.23
CA PRO A 21 0.72 -1.25 -5.32
C PRO A 21 2.23 -1.53 -5.43
N ARG A 22 2.85 -1.43 -6.61
CA ARG A 22 4.31 -1.65 -6.74
C ARG A 22 5.14 -0.73 -5.84
N MET A 23 4.74 0.54 -5.70
CA MET A 23 5.45 1.48 -4.82
C MET A 23 5.29 1.12 -3.34
N ILE A 24 4.15 0.56 -2.94
CA ILE A 24 3.93 0.08 -1.58
C ILE A 24 4.76 -1.17 -1.32
N ILE A 25 4.78 -2.12 -2.26
CA ILE A 25 5.58 -3.34 -2.18
C ILE A 25 7.07 -3.03 -2.04
N ARG A 26 7.61 -2.11 -2.85
CA ARG A 26 9.01 -1.71 -2.74
C ARG A 26 9.33 -1.12 -1.36
N ALA A 27 8.44 -0.30 -0.82
CA ALA A 27 8.59 0.24 0.53
C ALA A 27 8.49 -0.86 1.60
N ALA A 28 7.68 -1.90 1.36
CA ALA A 28 7.51 -3.05 2.24
C ALA A 28 8.78 -3.92 2.24
N GLU A 29 9.34 -4.21 1.06
CA GLU A 29 10.62 -4.92 0.90
C GLU A 29 11.77 -4.20 1.61
N ALA A 30 11.83 -2.87 1.49
CA ALA A 30 12.83 -2.05 2.18
C ALA A 30 12.72 -2.11 3.73
N ARG A 31 11.52 -2.40 4.24
CA ARG A 31 11.24 -2.59 5.68
C ARG A 31 11.23 -4.06 6.12
N GLY A 32 11.48 -5.00 5.21
CA GLY A 32 11.39 -6.43 5.49
C GLY A 32 9.96 -6.93 5.75
N ILE A 33 8.94 -6.19 5.31
CA ILE A 33 7.54 -6.58 5.47
C ILE A 33 7.17 -7.63 4.42
N PRO A 34 6.77 -8.86 4.83
CA PRO A 34 6.34 -9.89 3.90
C PRO A 34 5.12 -9.44 3.11
N TRP A 35 5.00 -9.88 1.86
CA TRP A 35 3.86 -9.50 1.03
C TRP A 35 3.46 -10.62 0.07
N THR A 36 2.19 -10.64 -0.31
CA THR A 36 1.65 -11.46 -1.41
C THR A 36 0.66 -10.64 -2.23
N TYR A 37 0.58 -10.90 -3.53
CA TYR A 37 -0.30 -10.17 -4.43
C TYR A 37 -1.13 -11.10 -5.30
N ARG A 38 -2.45 -10.92 -5.26
CA ARG A 38 -3.46 -11.64 -6.05
C ARG A 38 -3.94 -10.75 -7.19
N LYS A 39 -3.38 -10.95 -8.38
CA LYS A 39 -3.66 -10.13 -9.59
C LYS A 39 -5.12 -10.17 -10.00
N ASP A 40 -5.78 -11.33 -9.87
CA ASP A 40 -7.20 -11.55 -10.18
C ASP A 40 -8.14 -10.66 -9.34
N LEU A 41 -7.68 -10.27 -8.15
CA LEU A 41 -8.47 -9.47 -7.20
C LEU A 41 -7.91 -8.05 -6.99
N ASP A 42 -6.78 -7.70 -7.61
CA ASP A 42 -5.99 -6.50 -7.29
C ASP A 42 -5.80 -6.33 -5.77
N LEU A 43 -5.49 -7.46 -5.10
CA LEU A 43 -5.42 -7.57 -3.65
C LEU A 43 -3.97 -7.83 -3.22
N LEU A 44 -3.44 -6.88 -2.45
CA LEU A 44 -2.14 -6.96 -1.80
C LEU A 44 -2.36 -7.29 -0.32
N GLN A 45 -1.77 -8.40 0.13
CA GLN A 45 -1.57 -8.64 1.56
C GLN A 45 -0.16 -8.21 1.94
N LEU A 46 -0.05 -7.41 2.99
CA LEU A 46 1.19 -7.08 3.68
C LEU A 46 1.18 -7.78 5.04
N GLY A 47 2.34 -8.21 5.53
CA GLY A 47 2.50 -8.82 6.83
C GLY A 47 1.90 -10.24 6.96
N GLN A 48 1.94 -10.74 8.18
CA GLN A 48 1.59 -12.11 8.57
C GLN A 48 0.70 -12.11 9.82
N GLY A 49 -0.10 -13.17 9.97
CA GLY A 49 -0.93 -13.41 11.15
C GLY A 49 -1.80 -12.21 11.50
N SER A 50 -1.83 -11.87 12.78
CA SER A 50 -2.53 -10.70 13.33
C SER A 50 -1.94 -9.35 12.92
N GLN A 51 -0.70 -9.33 12.44
CA GLN A 51 -0.07 -8.12 11.91
C GLN A 51 -0.40 -7.89 10.43
N ARG A 52 -1.07 -8.82 9.75
CA ARG A 52 -1.39 -8.66 8.33
C ARG A 52 -2.29 -7.44 8.08
N ARG A 53 -2.14 -6.84 6.90
CA ARG A 53 -2.96 -5.74 6.37
C ARG A 53 -3.32 -6.03 4.93
N TRP A 54 -4.52 -5.63 4.52
CA TRP A 54 -4.96 -5.76 3.13
C TRP A 54 -5.04 -4.40 2.47
N ILE A 55 -4.67 -4.36 1.20
CA ILE A 55 -4.89 -3.24 0.29
C ILE A 55 -5.54 -3.79 -0.97
N ARG A 56 -6.69 -3.23 -1.35
CA ARG A 56 -7.37 -3.55 -2.61
C ARG A 56 -7.67 -2.27 -3.37
N ALA A 57 -7.24 -2.20 -4.63
CA ALA A 57 -7.44 -1.01 -5.46
C ALA A 57 -7.05 0.32 -4.78
N MET A 58 -5.97 0.30 -3.98
CA MET A 58 -5.45 1.41 -3.16
C MET A 58 -6.29 1.83 -1.95
N THR A 59 -7.36 1.13 -1.63
CA THR A 59 -8.06 1.23 -0.35
C THR A 59 -7.49 0.20 0.62
N THR A 60 -7.36 0.52 1.91
CA THR A 60 -6.82 -0.39 2.92
C THR A 60 -7.93 -1.04 3.73
N CYS A 61 -7.57 -1.99 4.59
CA CYS A 61 -8.49 -2.59 5.55
C CYS A 61 -8.80 -1.72 6.78
N LEU A 62 -8.30 -0.48 6.83
CA LEU A 62 -8.51 0.44 7.95
C LEU A 62 -9.60 1.48 7.66
N GLU A 63 -9.92 1.76 6.40
CA GLU A 63 -11.04 2.62 6.04
C GLU A 63 -12.38 1.90 6.25
N SER A 64 -13.42 2.65 6.60
CA SER A 64 -14.78 2.12 6.64
C SER A 64 -15.31 1.93 5.22
N ASP A 65 -15.94 0.79 4.94
CA ASP A 65 -16.65 0.57 3.68
C ASP A 65 -17.70 1.67 3.41
N VAL A 66 -18.36 2.17 4.47
CA VAL A 66 -19.30 3.30 4.36
C VAL A 66 -18.59 4.56 3.84
N ALA A 67 -17.40 4.88 4.36
CA ALA A 67 -16.63 6.04 3.90
C ALA A 67 -16.20 5.89 2.44
N VAL A 68 -15.81 4.68 2.04
CA VAL A 68 -15.43 4.36 0.67
C VAL A 68 -16.60 4.52 -0.29
N ASP A 69 -17.77 4.00 0.07
CA ASP A 69 -19.00 4.11 -0.73
C ASP A 69 -19.46 5.57 -0.87
N LEU A 70 -19.42 6.35 0.22
CA LEU A 70 -19.75 7.77 0.19
C LEU A 70 -18.85 8.53 -0.79
N ALA A 71 -17.56 8.18 -0.86
CA ALA A 71 -16.58 8.81 -1.77
C ALA A 71 -16.84 8.50 -3.25
N GLN A 72 -17.43 7.34 -3.55
CA GLN A 72 -17.73 6.93 -4.93
C GLN A 72 -18.94 7.70 -5.50
N ASP A 73 -19.88 8.10 -4.64
CA ASP A 73 -21.01 8.94 -5.04
C ASP A 73 -20.63 10.43 -4.97
N LYS A 74 -20.44 11.03 -6.15
CA LYS A 74 -20.07 12.45 -6.28
C LYS A 74 -21.14 13.38 -5.71
N GLN A 75 -22.42 13.03 -5.82
CA GLN A 75 -23.51 13.88 -5.34
C GLN A 75 -23.54 13.87 -3.81
N VAL A 76 -23.42 12.70 -3.20
CA VAL A 76 -23.38 12.56 -1.73
C VAL A 76 -22.14 13.24 -1.16
N THR A 77 -20.95 12.94 -1.69
CA THR A 77 -19.69 13.58 -1.30
C THR A 77 -19.83 15.10 -1.33
N LYS A 78 -20.32 15.64 -2.44
CA LYS A 78 -20.50 17.08 -2.62
C LYS A 78 -21.48 17.69 -1.62
N SER A 79 -22.61 17.03 -1.37
CA SER A 79 -23.60 17.48 -0.38
C SER A 79 -23.02 17.54 1.04
N LEU A 80 -22.24 16.53 1.44
CA LEU A 80 -21.58 16.49 2.74
C LEU A 80 -20.51 17.58 2.88
N LEU A 81 -19.70 17.79 1.84
CA LEU A 81 -18.69 18.85 1.83
C LEU A 81 -19.34 20.24 1.86
N GLN A 82 -20.35 20.48 1.02
CA GLN A 82 -21.05 21.76 0.93
C GLN A 82 -21.74 22.13 2.24
N SER A 83 -22.46 21.19 2.87
CA SER A 83 -23.13 21.41 4.16
C SER A 83 -22.14 21.66 5.31
N SER A 84 -20.88 21.23 5.15
CA SER A 84 -19.78 21.48 6.08
C SER A 84 -18.97 22.76 5.78
N GLY A 85 -19.44 23.59 4.85
CA GLY A 85 -18.79 24.83 4.44
C GLY A 85 -17.51 24.62 3.62
N ILE A 86 -17.34 23.45 3.01
CA ILE A 86 -16.22 23.18 2.09
C ILE A 86 -16.64 23.57 0.67
N PRO A 87 -15.87 24.43 -0.01
CA PRO A 87 -16.19 24.86 -1.37
C PRO A 87 -16.19 23.70 -2.37
N VAL A 88 -17.29 23.57 -3.10
CA VAL A 88 -17.50 22.64 -4.21
C VAL A 88 -18.17 23.41 -5.36
N PRO A 89 -18.02 22.99 -6.63
CA PRO A 89 -18.74 23.61 -7.74
C PRO A 89 -20.25 23.56 -7.49
N ARG A 90 -21.04 24.60 -7.75
CA ARG A 90 -22.51 24.48 -7.71
C ARG A 90 -23.00 23.57 -8.82
N GLY A 91 -24.07 22.82 -8.59
CA GLY A 91 -24.63 21.96 -9.62
C GLY A 91 -25.78 21.09 -9.14
N PHE A 92 -26.44 20.45 -10.11
CA PHE A 92 -27.67 19.69 -9.94
C PHE A 92 -27.55 18.30 -10.55
N SER A 93 -28.08 17.30 -9.86
CA SER A 93 -28.22 15.95 -10.37
C SER A 93 -29.56 15.83 -11.09
N VAL A 94 -29.51 15.39 -12.34
CA VAL A 94 -30.64 15.38 -13.27
C VAL A 94 -30.78 14.00 -13.91
N LYS A 95 -32.02 13.66 -14.29
CA LYS A 95 -32.37 12.37 -14.89
C LYS A 95 -33.09 12.51 -16.23
N SER A 96 -33.20 13.73 -16.76
CA SER A 96 -33.79 14.01 -18.06
C SER A 96 -33.07 15.15 -18.77
N VAL A 97 -33.28 15.28 -20.07
CA VAL A 97 -32.73 16.38 -20.86
C VAL A 97 -33.32 17.71 -20.42
N GLU A 98 -34.63 17.74 -20.16
CA GLU A 98 -35.38 18.94 -19.74
C GLU A 98 -34.85 19.48 -18.41
N SER A 99 -34.63 18.58 -17.44
CA SER A 99 -34.02 18.94 -16.16
C SER A 99 -32.56 19.39 -16.31
N ALA A 100 -31.81 18.82 -17.26
CA ALA A 100 -30.45 19.28 -17.56
C ALA A 100 -30.41 20.70 -18.13
N VAL A 101 -31.35 21.05 -19.01
CA VAL A 101 -31.50 22.40 -19.56
C VAL A 101 -31.87 23.39 -18.46
N ALA A 102 -32.88 23.07 -17.63
CA ALA A 102 -33.27 23.92 -16.51
C ALA A 102 -32.11 24.15 -15.52
N ALA A 103 -31.32 23.10 -15.24
CA ALA A 103 -30.13 23.21 -14.39
C ALA A 103 -29.06 24.13 -15.00
N ALA A 104 -28.83 24.06 -16.32
CA ALA A 104 -27.88 24.93 -17.01
C ALA A 104 -28.33 26.40 -16.97
N GLU A 105 -29.61 26.67 -17.23
CA GLU A 105 -30.19 28.02 -17.14
C GLU A 105 -30.00 28.63 -15.75
N GLN A 106 -30.15 27.83 -14.69
CA GLN A 106 -29.96 28.29 -13.30
C GLN A 106 -28.49 28.59 -12.94
N LEU A 107 -27.53 27.88 -13.55
CA LEU A 107 -26.10 28.02 -13.21
C LEU A 107 -25.42 29.21 -13.90
N ASN A 108 -25.95 29.65 -15.05
CA ASN A 108 -25.54 30.83 -15.81
C ASN A 108 -24.01 30.97 -16.00
N GLY A 109 -23.40 30.07 -16.76
CA GLY A 109 -21.95 30.13 -17.04
C GLY A 109 -21.49 29.01 -17.97
N PRO A 110 -20.17 28.79 -18.12
CA PRO A 110 -19.70 27.55 -18.71
C PRO A 110 -20.01 26.37 -17.79
N PHE A 111 -20.43 25.25 -18.37
CA PHE A 111 -20.91 24.07 -17.67
C PHE A 111 -19.97 22.88 -17.81
N VAL A 112 -19.99 22.02 -16.80
CA VAL A 112 -19.46 20.66 -16.82
C VAL A 112 -20.62 19.70 -16.70
N VAL A 113 -20.64 18.69 -17.57
CA VAL A 113 -21.62 17.60 -17.53
C VAL A 113 -20.86 16.30 -17.30
N LYS A 114 -21.21 15.57 -16.24
CA LYS A 114 -20.53 14.32 -15.87
C LYS A 114 -21.47 13.28 -15.26
N PRO A 115 -21.21 11.98 -15.42
CA PRO A 115 -21.97 10.93 -14.72
C PRO A 115 -21.71 10.98 -13.21
N VAL A 116 -22.73 10.69 -12.38
CA VAL A 116 -22.62 10.75 -10.91
C VAL A 116 -21.64 9.70 -10.36
N ASP A 117 -21.65 8.49 -10.90
CA ASP A 117 -20.84 7.32 -10.51
C ASP A 117 -19.71 7.00 -11.51
N GLY A 118 -19.36 7.96 -12.38
CA GLY A 118 -18.33 7.79 -13.41
C GLY A 118 -16.89 7.85 -12.85
N HIS A 119 -15.96 7.13 -13.48
CA HIS A 119 -14.53 7.17 -13.14
C HIS A 119 -13.64 7.42 -14.37
N LYS A 120 -12.38 7.86 -14.15
CA LYS A 120 -11.36 8.11 -15.20
C LYS A 120 -11.79 9.11 -16.28
N GLY A 121 -12.73 10.02 -15.96
CA GLY A 121 -13.24 11.02 -16.90
C GLY A 121 -14.13 10.49 -18.02
N LYS A 122 -14.61 9.23 -17.94
CA LYS A 122 -15.57 8.70 -18.93
C LYS A 122 -16.91 9.43 -18.81
N GLY A 123 -17.48 9.84 -19.94
CA GLY A 123 -18.75 10.57 -19.97
C GLY A 123 -18.64 12.04 -19.54
N VAL A 124 -17.45 12.57 -19.30
CA VAL A 124 -17.25 13.96 -18.83
C VAL A 124 -17.07 14.90 -20.01
N SER A 125 -17.87 15.96 -20.04
CA SER A 125 -17.81 17.06 -21.00
C SER A 125 -17.61 18.39 -20.26
N THR A 126 -16.67 19.20 -20.73
CA THR A 126 -16.28 20.47 -20.10
C THR A 126 -16.28 21.61 -21.13
N GLY A 127 -16.42 22.85 -20.67
CA GLY A 127 -16.35 24.04 -21.52
C GLY A 127 -17.60 24.25 -22.36
N LEU A 128 -18.75 23.80 -21.85
CA LEU A 128 -20.04 23.90 -22.53
C LEU A 128 -20.63 25.28 -22.24
N ASN A 129 -21.00 26.02 -23.27
CA ASN A 129 -21.52 27.39 -23.13
C ASN A 129 -22.95 27.54 -23.66
N THR A 130 -23.47 26.55 -24.37
CA THR A 130 -24.81 26.60 -24.96
C THR A 130 -25.68 25.42 -24.52
N THR A 131 -26.99 25.63 -24.55
CA THR A 131 -27.99 24.61 -24.22
C THR A 131 -27.83 23.38 -25.11
N GLU A 132 -27.56 23.55 -26.40
CA GLU A 132 -27.35 22.46 -27.35
C GLU A 132 -26.13 21.62 -26.96
N GLN A 133 -25.04 22.27 -26.54
CA GLN A 133 -23.85 21.59 -26.06
C GLN A 133 -24.13 20.78 -24.78
N VAL A 134 -24.94 21.32 -23.86
CA VAL A 134 -25.40 20.61 -22.65
C VAL A 134 -26.24 19.39 -23.01
N ILE A 135 -27.19 19.51 -23.95
CA ILE A 135 -28.04 18.40 -24.40
C ILE A 135 -27.19 17.26 -24.99
N GLN A 136 -26.23 17.59 -25.86
CA GLN A 136 -25.35 16.58 -26.45
C GLN A 136 -24.46 15.92 -25.40
N ALA A 137 -23.91 16.71 -24.48
CA ALA A 137 -23.12 16.20 -23.38
C ALA A 137 -23.93 15.30 -22.44
N TYR A 138 -25.18 15.66 -22.14
CA TYR A 138 -26.09 14.84 -21.33
C TYR A 138 -26.35 13.49 -21.98
N LYS A 139 -26.67 13.47 -23.29
CA LYS A 139 -26.89 12.23 -24.05
C LYS A 139 -25.66 11.33 -24.07
N TYR A 140 -24.47 11.93 -24.17
CA TYR A 140 -23.21 11.19 -24.08
C TYR A 140 -22.99 10.61 -22.68
N ALA A 141 -23.16 11.42 -21.64
CA ALA A 141 -22.96 11.01 -20.24
C ALA A 141 -23.98 9.94 -19.78
N SER A 142 -25.22 10.00 -20.29
CA SER A 142 -26.30 9.02 -20.01
C SER A 142 -25.99 7.61 -20.49
N ARG A 143 -24.98 7.42 -21.35
CA ARG A 143 -24.50 6.09 -21.74
C ARG A 143 -23.74 5.39 -20.63
N TYR A 144 -23.29 6.13 -19.61
CA TYR A 144 -22.44 5.64 -18.53
C TYR A 144 -23.17 5.59 -17.18
N ALA A 145 -24.17 6.43 -16.96
CA ALA A 145 -24.93 6.47 -15.71
C ALA A 145 -26.39 6.87 -15.92
N ARG A 146 -27.24 6.50 -14.96
CA ARG A 146 -28.66 6.88 -14.93
C ARG A 146 -28.91 8.30 -14.43
N ALA A 147 -28.00 8.83 -13.61
CA ALA A 147 -28.07 10.19 -13.09
C ALA A 147 -26.82 10.98 -13.54
N ILE A 148 -27.05 12.18 -14.04
CA ILE A 148 -26.02 13.05 -14.61
C ILE A 148 -25.95 14.32 -13.77
N LEU A 149 -24.73 14.80 -13.53
CA LEU A 149 -24.47 16.02 -12.79
C LEU A 149 -24.16 17.15 -13.77
N ILE A 150 -24.92 18.24 -13.67
CA ILE A 150 -24.68 19.51 -14.37
C ILE A 150 -24.08 20.48 -13.36
N GLU A 151 -22.86 20.94 -13.60
CA GLU A 151 -22.14 21.82 -12.67
C GLU A 151 -21.65 23.07 -13.38
N GLU A 152 -21.44 24.14 -12.60
CA GLU A 152 -20.64 25.25 -13.08
C GLU A 152 -19.18 24.80 -13.29
N GLN A 153 -18.53 25.33 -14.31
CA GLN A 153 -17.11 25.10 -14.51
C GLN A 153 -16.29 26.03 -13.65
N LEU A 154 -15.42 25.46 -12.81
CA LEU A 154 -14.37 26.21 -12.14
C LEU A 154 -13.21 26.49 -13.10
N LEU A 155 -12.71 27.72 -13.08
CA LEU A 155 -11.54 28.15 -13.83
C LEU A 155 -10.32 28.14 -12.92
N GLY A 156 -9.27 27.46 -13.34
CA GLY A 156 -8.04 27.35 -12.57
C GLY A 156 -7.15 26.22 -13.07
N ARG A 157 -6.13 25.92 -12.27
CA ARG A 157 -5.25 24.77 -12.42
C ARG A 157 -5.83 23.57 -11.67
N ASP A 158 -5.46 22.38 -12.13
CA ASP A 158 -5.90 21.10 -11.57
C ASP A 158 -4.85 20.57 -10.60
N PHE A 159 -5.22 20.33 -9.35
CA PHE A 159 -4.32 19.75 -8.35
C PHE A 159 -4.89 18.45 -7.77
N ARG A 160 -3.99 17.51 -7.50
CA ARG A 160 -4.23 16.31 -6.70
C ARG A 160 -3.50 16.49 -5.37
N VAL A 161 -4.24 16.41 -4.27
CA VAL A 161 -3.69 16.35 -2.91
C VAL A 161 -3.88 14.94 -2.36
N LEU A 162 -2.80 14.33 -1.88
CA LEU A 162 -2.82 13.05 -1.18
C LEU A 162 -2.85 13.29 0.32
N VAL A 163 -3.88 12.77 0.96
CA VAL A 163 -4.03 12.71 2.41
C VAL A 163 -3.68 11.30 2.88
N VAL A 164 -2.80 11.19 3.87
CA VAL A 164 -2.41 9.94 4.52
C VAL A 164 -2.52 10.15 6.03
N ASN A 165 -3.14 9.21 6.73
CA ASN A 165 -3.43 9.32 8.16
C ASN A 165 -4.14 10.65 8.54
N GLY A 166 -5.05 11.12 7.68
CA GLY A 166 -5.80 12.36 7.88
C GLY A 166 -4.99 13.66 7.72
N LYS A 167 -3.74 13.57 7.27
CA LYS A 167 -2.84 14.72 7.01
C LYS A 167 -2.43 14.80 5.55
N VAL A 168 -2.31 16.02 5.03
CA VAL A 168 -1.80 16.20 3.66
C VAL A 168 -0.33 15.79 3.63
N PHE A 169 -0.06 14.72 2.89
CA PHE A 169 1.28 14.18 2.68
C PHE A 169 1.95 14.78 1.45
N ALA A 170 1.21 14.87 0.34
CA ALA A 170 1.75 15.37 -0.93
C ALA A 170 0.70 16.15 -1.72
N ALA A 171 1.14 17.06 -2.58
CA ALA A 171 0.31 17.78 -3.53
C ALA A 171 1.02 17.85 -4.88
N ALA A 172 0.27 17.66 -5.96
CA ALA A 172 0.79 17.72 -7.32
C ALA A 172 -0.14 18.52 -8.23
N GLU A 173 0.41 19.45 -9.00
CA GLU A 173 -0.30 20.09 -10.11
C GLU A 173 -0.37 19.10 -11.27
N ARG A 174 -1.58 18.73 -11.70
CA ARG A 174 -1.79 17.84 -12.83
C ARG A 174 -1.90 18.67 -14.10
N ILE A 175 -1.06 18.35 -15.07
CA ILE A 175 -0.98 19.06 -16.34
C ILE A 175 -1.50 18.14 -17.44
N PRO A 176 -2.48 18.57 -18.24
CA PRO A 176 -2.95 17.81 -19.39
C PRO A 176 -1.84 17.41 -20.35
N ALA A 177 -2.09 16.35 -21.13
CA ALA A 177 -1.18 15.92 -22.18
C ALA A 177 -0.89 17.11 -23.11
N HIS A 178 0.39 17.46 -23.26
CA HIS A 178 0.81 18.61 -24.04
C HIS A 178 2.21 18.40 -24.62
N VAL A 179 2.55 19.22 -25.62
CA VAL A 179 3.92 19.44 -26.08
C VAL A 179 4.25 20.92 -25.97
N THR A 180 5.54 21.22 -25.85
CA THR A 180 6.06 22.61 -25.86
C THR A 180 6.71 22.85 -27.20
N GLY A 181 6.27 23.89 -27.92
CA GLY A 181 6.87 24.29 -29.17
C GLY A 181 8.32 24.71 -29.00
N ASP A 182 9.15 24.37 -29.98
CA ASP A 182 10.55 24.81 -30.09
C ASP A 182 10.77 25.71 -31.30
N GLY A 183 9.73 26.01 -32.07
CA GLY A 183 9.80 26.82 -33.28
C GLY A 183 10.40 26.10 -34.50
N VAL A 184 10.70 24.81 -34.39
CA VAL A 184 11.36 24.03 -35.45
C VAL A 184 10.53 22.82 -35.85
N HIS A 185 10.07 22.02 -34.88
CA HIS A 185 9.40 20.75 -35.13
C HIS A 185 7.87 20.92 -35.16
N SER A 186 7.21 20.09 -35.97
CA SER A 186 5.74 20.02 -36.00
C SER A 186 5.19 19.44 -34.69
N ILE A 187 3.90 19.63 -34.42
CA ILE A 187 3.24 19.02 -33.25
C ILE A 187 3.40 17.49 -33.26
N ALA A 188 3.29 16.85 -34.42
CA ALA A 188 3.49 15.41 -34.55
C ALA A 188 4.93 14.99 -34.18
N GLU A 189 5.92 15.73 -34.67
CA GLU A 189 7.34 15.46 -34.37
C GLU A 189 7.67 15.70 -32.89
N LEU A 190 7.14 16.77 -32.29
CA LEU A 190 7.30 17.06 -30.86
C LEU A 190 6.70 15.95 -29.98
N ILE A 191 5.57 15.38 -30.39
CA ILE A 191 4.97 14.22 -29.71
C ILE A 191 5.91 13.02 -29.78
N ASP A 192 6.50 12.75 -30.94
CA ASP A 192 7.46 11.66 -31.11
C ASP A 192 8.73 11.86 -30.29
N ILE A 193 9.26 13.09 -30.25
CA ILE A 193 10.40 13.47 -29.41
C ILE A 193 10.08 13.23 -27.93
N GLU A 194 8.96 13.75 -27.44
CA GLU A 194 8.53 13.57 -26.05
C GLU A 194 8.31 12.08 -25.71
N ASN A 195 7.81 11.28 -26.65
CA ASN A 195 7.62 9.84 -26.49
C ASN A 195 8.91 9.01 -26.49
N ARG A 196 10.06 9.58 -26.91
CA ARG A 196 11.39 8.96 -26.74
C ARG A 196 11.87 9.02 -25.28
N ASN A 197 11.20 9.81 -24.42
CA ASN A 197 11.49 9.81 -22.98
C ASN A 197 11.43 8.38 -22.42
N PRO A 198 12.50 7.88 -21.77
CA PRO A 198 12.54 6.51 -21.27
C PRO A 198 11.47 6.23 -20.20
N LEU A 199 10.93 7.26 -19.54
CA LEU A 199 9.85 7.14 -18.57
C LEU A 199 8.46 6.98 -19.22
N ARG A 200 8.31 7.20 -20.52
CA ARG A 200 7.04 7.06 -21.25
C ARG A 200 6.90 5.71 -21.94
N GLY A 201 5.76 5.07 -21.72
CA GLY A 201 5.46 3.75 -22.26
C GLY A 201 4.01 3.52 -22.66
N SER A 202 3.76 2.32 -23.17
CA SER A 202 2.45 1.85 -23.58
C SER A 202 1.64 1.35 -22.37
N GLY A 203 0.58 2.09 -22.04
CA GLY A 203 -0.33 1.71 -20.97
C GLY A 203 0.28 1.93 -19.58
N ARG A 204 0.68 0.84 -18.92
CA ARG A 204 1.18 0.79 -17.53
C ARG A 204 2.52 0.08 -17.41
N ASP A 205 3.26 0.00 -18.51
CA ASP A 205 4.62 -0.57 -18.60
C ASP A 205 5.69 0.37 -18.00
N LYS A 206 5.42 1.68 -17.92
CA LYS A 206 6.35 2.72 -17.46
C LYS A 206 5.68 3.77 -16.59
N PRO A 207 6.45 4.59 -15.83
CA PRO A 207 5.91 5.60 -14.93
C PRO A 207 4.93 6.58 -15.59
N MET A 208 5.22 6.99 -16.82
CA MET A 208 4.40 7.91 -17.62
C MET A 208 3.82 7.18 -18.84
N THR A 209 2.63 7.59 -19.28
CA THR A 209 2.01 7.05 -20.50
C THR A 209 2.43 7.89 -21.70
N ARG A 210 2.63 7.24 -22.85
CA ARG A 210 2.90 7.92 -24.12
C ARG A 210 1.78 8.89 -24.50
N LEU A 211 2.17 10.00 -25.12
CA LEU A 211 1.27 10.91 -25.81
C LEU A 211 0.71 10.22 -27.05
N ARG A 212 -0.59 10.39 -27.30
CA ARG A 212 -1.29 9.75 -28.42
C ARG A 212 -1.94 10.79 -29.32
N LEU A 213 -1.52 10.82 -30.57
CA LEU A 213 -2.11 11.62 -31.63
C LEU A 213 -3.24 10.83 -32.32
N ASP A 214 -4.36 10.72 -31.60
CA ASP A 214 -5.59 10.05 -32.06
C ASP A 214 -6.70 11.07 -32.39
N ALA A 215 -7.89 10.60 -32.77
CA ALA A 215 -9.02 11.47 -33.12
C ALA A 215 -9.41 12.46 -32.01
N ILE A 216 -9.18 12.11 -30.74
CA ILE A 216 -9.42 13.03 -29.62
C ILE A 216 -8.38 14.16 -29.65
N ALA A 217 -7.12 13.86 -29.99
CA ALA A 217 -6.06 14.87 -30.02
C ALA A 217 -6.31 15.80 -31.20
N ASP A 218 -6.67 15.25 -32.35
CA ASP A 218 -7.02 16.00 -33.56
C ASP A 218 -8.22 16.93 -33.32
N ALA A 219 -9.23 16.49 -32.55
CA ALA A 219 -10.35 17.35 -32.17
C ALA A 219 -9.91 18.51 -31.26
N PHE A 220 -8.97 18.27 -30.33
CA PHE A 220 -8.44 19.32 -29.45
C PHE A 220 -7.57 20.32 -30.20
N LEU A 221 -6.71 19.85 -31.11
CA LEU A 221 -5.92 20.69 -32.00
C LEU A 221 -6.82 21.56 -32.88
N SER A 222 -7.82 20.94 -33.54
CA SER A 222 -8.77 21.66 -34.40
C SER A 222 -9.53 22.74 -33.63
N LYS A 223 -9.95 22.47 -32.38
CA LYS A 223 -10.60 23.46 -31.51
C LYS A 223 -9.69 24.65 -31.19
N ALA A 224 -8.37 24.43 -31.15
CA ALA A 224 -7.37 25.47 -30.95
C ALA A 224 -6.94 26.15 -32.27
N GLY A 225 -7.58 25.82 -33.40
CA GLY A 225 -7.20 26.34 -34.73
C GLY A 225 -5.86 25.79 -35.21
N LYS A 226 -5.44 24.62 -34.72
CA LYS A 226 -4.17 23.97 -35.06
C LYS A 226 -4.39 22.61 -35.73
N ASN A 227 -3.41 22.14 -36.48
CA ASN A 227 -3.33 20.79 -37.03
C ASN A 227 -2.00 20.11 -36.65
N ARG A 228 -1.79 18.89 -37.12
CA ARG A 228 -0.63 18.04 -36.76
C ARG A 228 0.71 18.57 -37.27
N GLU A 229 0.68 19.24 -38.41
CA GLU A 229 1.87 19.70 -39.14
C GLU A 229 2.28 21.12 -38.75
N ASP A 230 1.48 21.81 -37.93
CA ASP A 230 1.82 23.14 -37.46
C ASP A 230 3.08 23.09 -36.57
N VAL A 231 3.99 24.01 -36.82
CA VAL A 231 5.19 24.25 -36.02
C VAL A 231 4.87 25.29 -34.95
N PRO A 232 4.73 24.91 -33.66
CA PRO A 232 4.39 25.87 -32.62
C PRO A 232 5.60 26.74 -32.27
N PRO A 233 5.42 28.06 -32.06
CA PRO A 233 6.50 28.95 -31.62
C PRO A 233 7.19 28.45 -30.36
N ALA A 234 8.47 28.77 -30.22
CA ALA A 234 9.28 28.40 -29.06
C ALA A 234 8.61 28.83 -27.74
N GLY A 235 8.47 27.89 -26.81
CA GLY A 235 7.84 28.09 -25.50
C GLY A 235 6.31 28.04 -25.48
N SER A 236 5.64 27.94 -26.63
CA SER A 236 4.18 27.83 -26.68
C SER A 236 3.70 26.42 -26.29
N ILE A 237 2.67 26.34 -25.43
CA ILE A 237 2.11 25.05 -24.99
C ILE A 237 0.98 24.63 -25.93
N VAL A 238 1.04 23.42 -26.45
CA VAL A 238 0.00 22.80 -27.26
C VAL A 238 -0.64 21.65 -26.49
N THR A 239 -1.88 21.84 -26.06
CA THR A 239 -2.64 20.86 -25.29
C THR A 239 -3.33 19.84 -26.21
N LEU A 240 -3.15 18.56 -25.91
CA LEU A 240 -3.66 17.42 -26.70
C LEU A 240 -4.93 16.79 -26.09
N ARG A 241 -5.22 17.11 -24.82
CA ARG A 241 -6.33 16.54 -24.04
C ARG A 241 -6.86 17.57 -23.04
N GLY A 242 -8.16 17.52 -22.75
CA GLY A 242 -8.77 18.39 -21.73
C GLY A 242 -8.60 17.89 -20.29
N ASN A 243 -8.40 16.58 -20.08
CA ASN A 243 -8.18 16.02 -18.75
C ASN A 243 -6.69 15.83 -18.45
N ALA A 244 -6.31 16.02 -17.18
CA ALA A 244 -4.94 15.86 -16.69
C ALA A 244 -4.62 14.44 -16.21
N ASN A 245 -5.31 13.44 -16.77
CA ASN A 245 -5.11 12.04 -16.37
C ASN A 245 -3.78 11.50 -16.91
N LEU A 246 -2.95 10.93 -16.04
CA LEU A 246 -1.68 10.32 -16.44
C LEU A 246 -1.86 9.20 -17.47
N SER A 247 -2.98 8.46 -17.42
CA SER A 247 -3.31 7.41 -18.40
C SER A 247 -3.58 7.93 -19.81
N GLN A 248 -3.76 9.24 -19.97
CA GLN A 248 -3.96 9.92 -21.25
C GLN A 248 -2.73 10.71 -21.69
N GLY A 249 -1.58 10.47 -21.04
CA GLY A 249 -0.31 11.13 -21.35
C GLY A 249 -0.06 12.43 -20.60
N GLY A 250 -0.95 12.81 -19.67
CA GLY A 250 -0.72 13.93 -18.75
C GLY A 250 0.49 13.69 -17.84
N CYS A 251 0.99 14.77 -17.25
CA CYS A 251 2.08 14.73 -16.27
C CYS A 251 1.66 15.47 -14.99
N ALA A 252 2.51 15.42 -13.97
CA ALA A 252 2.27 16.14 -12.74
C ALA A 252 3.58 16.77 -12.23
N ASP A 253 3.50 17.96 -11.66
CA ASP A 253 4.62 18.63 -10.99
C ASP A 253 4.36 18.65 -9.48
N ASP A 254 5.36 18.33 -8.66
CA ASP A 254 5.25 18.39 -7.20
C ASP A 254 5.16 19.85 -6.73
N VAL A 255 4.15 20.13 -5.91
CA VAL A 255 3.89 21.45 -5.31
C VAL A 255 3.68 21.34 -3.81
N THR A 256 4.11 20.23 -3.21
CA THR A 256 3.81 19.85 -1.83
C THR A 256 4.26 20.90 -0.82
N ASP A 257 5.48 21.41 -0.95
CA ASP A 257 6.04 22.38 0.01
C ASP A 257 5.45 23.78 -0.15
N GLY A 258 4.81 24.06 -1.30
CA GLY A 258 4.20 25.34 -1.63
C GLY A 258 2.72 25.46 -1.28
N ILE A 259 2.07 24.43 -0.74
CA ILE A 259 0.64 24.48 -0.41
C ILE A 259 0.36 25.46 0.74
N HIS A 260 -0.58 26.38 0.52
CA HIS A 260 -1.00 27.32 1.54
C HIS A 260 -1.68 26.58 2.72
N PRO A 261 -1.47 27.00 3.99
CA PRO A 261 -2.07 26.37 5.16
C PRO A 261 -3.60 26.25 5.11
N GLU A 262 -4.29 27.24 4.54
CA GLU A 262 -5.76 27.20 4.39
C GLU A 262 -6.22 26.13 3.38
N VAL A 263 -5.51 25.96 2.26
CA VAL A 263 -5.82 24.92 1.27
C VAL A 263 -5.57 23.54 1.87
N ARG A 264 -4.45 23.39 2.61
CA ARG A 264 -4.15 22.19 3.39
C ARG A 264 -5.27 21.88 4.39
N ASN A 265 -5.71 22.88 5.16
CA ASN A 265 -6.77 22.71 6.15
C ASN A 265 -8.09 22.23 5.53
N ILE A 266 -8.50 22.80 4.39
CA ILE A 266 -9.71 22.34 3.67
C ILE A 266 -9.57 20.89 3.23
N CYS A 267 -8.41 20.48 2.70
CA CYS A 267 -8.18 19.10 2.28
C CYS A 267 -8.24 18.13 3.47
N GLU A 268 -7.57 18.44 4.59
CA GLU A 268 -7.62 17.61 5.80
C GLU A 268 -9.03 17.57 6.41
N ARG A 269 -9.78 18.68 6.36
CA ARG A 269 -11.18 18.72 6.80
C ARG A 269 -12.07 17.86 5.92
N ALA A 270 -11.92 17.92 4.59
CA ALA A 270 -12.70 17.11 3.65
C ALA A 270 -12.49 15.61 3.92
N ALA A 271 -11.23 15.19 4.08
CA ALA A 271 -10.87 13.83 4.47
C ALA A 271 -11.55 13.41 5.79
N ARG A 272 -11.52 14.28 6.80
CA ARG A 272 -12.14 14.01 8.11
C ARG A 272 -13.67 13.89 8.03
N ILE A 273 -14.34 14.78 7.29
CA ILE A 273 -15.81 14.77 7.12
C ILE A 273 -16.28 13.47 6.48
N LEU A 274 -15.53 12.96 5.50
CA LEU A 274 -15.85 11.72 4.81
C LEU A 274 -15.38 10.47 5.57
N GLY A 275 -14.58 10.62 6.63
CA GLY A 275 -14.00 9.48 7.35
C GLY A 275 -12.92 8.73 6.56
N LEU A 276 -12.16 9.43 5.71
CA LEU A 276 -11.14 8.86 4.82
C LEU A 276 -9.72 9.29 5.23
N PRO A 277 -9.05 8.55 6.14
CA PRO A 277 -7.68 8.83 6.53
C PRO A 277 -6.67 8.69 5.38
N LEU A 278 -6.94 7.83 4.40
CA LEU A 278 -6.22 7.75 3.12
C LEU A 278 -7.17 8.15 1.98
N CYS A 279 -6.88 9.25 1.30
CA CYS A 279 -7.63 9.64 0.10
C CYS A 279 -6.86 10.61 -0.81
N GLY A 280 -7.30 10.68 -2.07
CA GLY A 280 -6.84 11.66 -3.05
C GLY A 280 -7.92 12.70 -3.33
N ILE A 281 -7.63 13.95 -3.08
CA ILE A 281 -8.54 15.07 -3.26
C ILE A 281 -8.16 15.81 -4.53
N ASP A 282 -9.11 15.93 -5.46
CA ASP A 282 -8.96 16.70 -6.68
C ASP A 282 -9.59 18.08 -6.48
N LEU A 283 -8.83 19.14 -6.73
CA LEU A 283 -9.27 20.52 -6.52
C LEU A 283 -8.89 21.40 -7.71
N ILE A 284 -9.75 22.38 -8.00
CA ILE A 284 -9.50 23.44 -8.98
C ILE A 284 -9.42 24.77 -8.26
N LEU A 285 -8.32 25.49 -8.52
CA LEU A 285 -8.03 26.83 -8.00
C LEU A 285 -6.93 27.48 -8.83
N ARG A 286 -6.71 28.79 -8.66
CA ARG A 286 -5.72 29.51 -9.46
C ARG A 286 -4.30 29.24 -9.00
N ASP A 287 -4.05 29.14 -7.71
CA ASP A 287 -2.73 28.95 -7.14
C ASP A 287 -2.80 28.30 -5.76
N VAL A 288 -2.20 27.11 -5.63
CA VAL A 288 -2.20 26.34 -4.38
C VAL A 288 -1.43 27.03 -3.23
N SER A 289 -0.56 28.01 -3.55
CA SER A 289 0.25 28.76 -2.58
C SER A 289 -0.43 30.00 -2.00
N ARG A 290 -1.61 30.36 -2.51
CA ARG A 290 -2.36 31.54 -2.08
C ARG A 290 -3.47 31.18 -1.09
N PRO A 291 -3.87 32.11 -0.20
CA PRO A 291 -5.01 31.92 0.69
C PRO A 291 -6.33 31.82 -0.09
N LEU A 292 -7.40 31.44 0.60
CA LEU A 292 -8.73 31.27 0.01
C LEU A 292 -9.40 32.61 -0.29
N SER A 293 -9.04 33.69 0.41
CA SER A 293 -9.55 35.05 0.16
C SER A 293 -9.24 35.57 -1.24
N ASP A 294 -8.13 35.11 -1.82
CA ASP A 294 -7.56 35.67 -3.05
C ASP A 294 -8.04 34.93 -4.30
N GLN A 295 -8.76 33.83 -4.12
CA GLN A 295 -9.10 32.93 -5.22
C GLN A 295 -10.35 32.10 -4.96
N ARG A 296 -10.98 31.72 -6.05
CA ARG A 296 -12.01 30.69 -6.02
C ARG A 296 -11.35 29.31 -5.96
N ILE A 297 -11.81 28.47 -5.04
CA ILE A 297 -11.45 27.05 -4.92
C ILE A 297 -12.70 26.20 -5.06
N GLY A 298 -12.54 24.97 -5.54
CA GLY A 298 -13.53 23.93 -5.27
C GLY A 298 -12.91 22.54 -5.31
N ILE A 299 -13.33 21.70 -4.36
CA ILE A 299 -13.08 20.26 -4.40
C ILE A 299 -14.00 19.66 -5.47
N ILE A 300 -13.39 19.01 -6.45
CA ILE A 300 -14.06 18.40 -7.60
C ILE A 300 -14.45 16.96 -7.30
N GLU A 301 -13.57 16.22 -6.60
CA GLU A 301 -13.73 14.82 -6.28
C GLU A 301 -12.84 14.43 -5.07
N VAL A 302 -13.30 13.48 -4.28
CA VAL A 302 -12.49 12.79 -3.26
C VAL A 302 -12.45 11.31 -3.62
N ASN A 303 -11.24 10.75 -3.72
CA ASN A 303 -11.00 9.38 -4.16
C ASN A 303 -10.49 8.54 -2.99
N ALA A 304 -11.25 7.54 -2.55
CA ALA A 304 -10.85 6.64 -1.45
C ALA A 304 -9.66 5.72 -1.81
N GLY A 305 -9.51 5.34 -3.08
CA GLY A 305 -8.36 4.58 -3.58
C GLY A 305 -7.45 5.43 -4.48
N PRO A 306 -6.63 6.33 -3.93
CA PRO A 306 -5.86 7.28 -4.73
C PRO A 306 -4.73 6.59 -5.52
N GLY A 307 -4.60 6.97 -6.79
CA GLY A 307 -3.39 6.65 -7.55
C GLY A 307 -2.21 7.48 -7.08
N ILE A 308 -1.20 6.85 -6.46
CA ILE A 308 -0.05 7.56 -5.87
C ILE A 308 1.10 7.84 -6.86
N ARG A 309 1.03 7.32 -8.09
CA ARG A 309 2.04 7.54 -9.15
C ARG A 309 2.40 9.00 -9.37
N VAL A 310 1.43 9.89 -9.26
CA VAL A 310 1.60 11.32 -9.51
C VAL A 310 2.55 11.97 -8.50
N HIS A 311 2.67 11.40 -7.30
CA HIS A 311 3.51 11.90 -6.21
C HIS A 311 4.89 11.23 -6.20
N HIS A 312 5.00 9.96 -6.61
CA HIS A 312 6.30 9.28 -6.75
C HIS A 312 7.10 9.74 -7.96
N PHE A 313 6.43 9.97 -9.09
CA PHE A 313 7.08 10.25 -10.37
C PHE A 313 6.65 11.60 -10.96
N PRO A 314 6.83 12.72 -10.24
CA PRO A 314 6.53 14.00 -10.82
C PRO A 314 7.52 14.32 -11.93
N ARG A 315 7.08 15.10 -12.91
CA ARG A 315 7.91 15.65 -13.99
C ARG A 315 8.89 16.67 -13.41
N ARG A 316 8.43 17.60 -12.57
CA ARG A 316 9.25 18.57 -11.83
C ARG A 316 9.04 18.45 -10.33
N GLY A 317 10.07 18.81 -9.56
CA GLY A 317 10.06 18.76 -8.10
C GLY A 317 10.49 17.39 -7.53
N PRO A 318 10.57 17.28 -6.19
CA PRO A 318 11.02 16.08 -5.51
C PRO A 318 9.99 14.95 -5.60
N SER A 319 10.48 13.71 -5.62
CA SER A 319 9.64 12.52 -5.45
C SER A 319 9.15 12.46 -3.99
N ARG A 320 7.87 12.14 -3.79
CA ARG A 320 7.28 11.90 -2.46
C ARG A 320 7.01 10.42 -2.33
N ASP A 321 7.65 9.76 -1.36
CA ASP A 321 7.47 8.33 -1.13
C ASP A 321 6.15 8.02 -0.41
N ALA A 322 5.06 8.13 -1.16
CA ALA A 322 3.72 7.81 -0.67
C ALA A 322 3.57 6.33 -0.25
N GLY A 323 4.45 5.43 -0.71
CA GLY A 323 4.41 4.02 -0.37
C GLY A 323 4.86 3.82 1.06
N ALA A 324 6.00 4.41 1.42
CA ALA A 324 6.48 4.46 2.79
C ALA A 324 5.48 5.15 3.75
N ALA A 325 4.88 6.27 3.33
CA ALA A 325 3.88 6.96 4.16
C ALA A 325 2.63 6.13 4.41
N ILE A 326 2.15 5.37 3.41
CA ILE A 326 1.04 4.43 3.60
C ILE A 326 1.44 3.30 4.55
N LEU A 327 2.69 2.82 4.50
CA LEU A 327 3.17 1.83 5.46
C LEU A 327 3.26 2.38 6.88
N ASP A 328 3.68 3.63 7.09
CA ASP A 328 3.64 4.28 8.40
C ASP A 328 2.21 4.38 8.94
N TYR A 329 1.24 4.63 8.06
CA TYR A 329 -0.17 4.61 8.43
C TYR A 329 -0.66 3.20 8.80
N LEU A 330 -0.24 2.16 8.09
CA LEU A 330 -0.64 0.77 8.35
C LEU A 330 0.08 0.14 9.57
N TYR A 331 1.30 0.58 9.83
CA TYR A 331 2.23 0.09 10.86
C TYR A 331 2.86 1.28 11.60
N PRO A 332 2.11 1.96 12.50
CA PRO A 332 2.56 3.18 13.17
C PRO A 332 3.79 2.99 14.06
N ASP A 333 4.01 1.77 14.59
CA ASP A 333 5.19 1.44 15.41
C ASP A 333 6.42 1.06 14.57
N HIS A 334 6.36 1.27 13.24
CA HIS A 334 7.37 0.86 12.27
C HIS A 334 7.75 -0.63 12.34
N GLY A 335 6.80 -1.48 12.74
CA GLY A 335 6.97 -2.93 12.74
C GLY A 335 7.19 -3.49 11.32
N ASP A 336 7.78 -4.67 11.26
CA ASP A 336 8.03 -5.42 10.03
C ASP A 336 6.80 -6.24 9.57
N GLY A 337 5.65 -6.05 10.22
CA GLY A 337 4.40 -6.74 9.88
C GLY A 337 4.47 -8.27 10.07
N ARG A 338 5.51 -8.80 10.72
CA ARG A 338 5.66 -10.22 10.99
C ARG A 338 5.03 -10.57 12.34
N ILE A 339 4.68 -11.84 12.47
CA ILE A 339 4.47 -12.46 13.78
C ILE A 339 5.68 -13.33 14.11
N PRO A 340 6.00 -13.58 15.39
CA PRO A 340 7.05 -14.53 15.73
C PRO A 340 6.79 -15.91 15.14
N VAL A 341 7.77 -16.45 14.41
CA VAL A 341 7.71 -17.78 13.80
C VAL A 341 8.79 -18.70 14.37
N PHE A 342 8.34 -19.83 14.91
CA PHE A 342 9.17 -20.87 15.50
C PHE A 342 9.18 -22.10 14.60
N GLY A 343 10.35 -22.68 14.36
CA GLY A 343 10.50 -24.03 13.85
C GLY A 343 11.00 -24.96 14.95
N VAL A 344 10.32 -26.07 15.21
CA VAL A 344 10.71 -27.06 16.22
C VAL A 344 10.94 -28.41 15.56
N PHE A 345 12.17 -28.92 15.68
CA PHE A 345 12.64 -30.06 14.92
C PHE A 345 13.13 -31.17 15.86
N GLY A 346 12.53 -32.36 15.74
CA GLY A 346 12.93 -33.55 16.49
C GLY A 346 12.34 -33.70 17.89
N SER A 347 11.39 -32.84 18.30
CA SER A 347 10.65 -33.01 19.56
C SER A 347 9.29 -32.31 19.55
N ALA A 348 8.22 -33.10 19.57
CA ALA A 348 6.86 -32.60 19.67
C ALA A 348 6.56 -31.96 21.04
N ASP A 349 7.15 -32.49 22.12
CA ASP A 349 6.93 -31.98 23.48
C ASP A 349 7.45 -30.55 23.63
N ILE A 350 8.58 -30.21 23.01
CA ILE A 350 9.10 -28.84 23.01
C ILE A 350 8.13 -27.88 22.32
N ALA A 351 7.52 -28.29 21.20
CA ALA A 351 6.55 -27.44 20.50
C ALA A 351 5.32 -27.14 21.37
N LEU A 352 4.83 -28.14 22.10
CA LEU A 352 3.70 -27.98 23.03
C LEU A 352 4.05 -27.07 24.22
N VAL A 353 5.26 -27.19 24.78
CA VAL A 353 5.73 -26.30 25.84
C VAL A 353 5.83 -24.86 25.33
N ILE A 354 6.39 -24.64 24.14
CA ILE A 354 6.45 -23.29 23.54
C ILE A 354 5.04 -22.74 23.30
N GLU A 355 4.11 -23.55 22.78
CA GLU A 355 2.71 -23.16 22.60
C GLU A 355 2.09 -22.71 23.94
N GLU A 356 2.24 -23.50 25.00
CA GLU A 356 1.67 -23.20 26.31
C GLU A 356 2.24 -21.90 26.89
N GLU A 357 3.55 -21.69 26.83
CA GLU A 357 4.17 -20.47 27.36
C GLU A 357 3.76 -19.23 26.58
N LEU A 358 3.74 -19.30 25.25
CA LEU A 358 3.25 -18.18 24.44
C LEU A 358 1.79 -17.87 24.75
N ARG A 359 0.94 -18.88 24.92
CA ARG A 359 -0.45 -18.69 25.33
C ARG A 359 -0.60 -18.06 26.72
N ARG A 360 0.27 -18.39 27.69
CA ARG A 360 0.28 -17.77 29.03
C ARG A 360 0.54 -16.26 28.98
N THR A 361 1.23 -15.78 27.95
CA THR A 361 1.41 -14.34 27.72
C THR A 361 0.19 -13.65 27.08
N GLY A 362 -0.85 -14.42 26.73
CA GLY A 362 -2.08 -13.94 26.12
C GLY A 362 -2.07 -13.91 24.58
N LEU A 363 -1.03 -14.47 23.96
CA LEU A 363 -0.93 -14.64 22.50
C LEU A 363 -1.82 -15.79 22.01
N ARG A 364 -2.46 -15.60 20.86
CA ARG A 364 -3.16 -16.66 20.15
C ARG A 364 -2.14 -17.40 19.27
N VAL A 365 -1.87 -18.66 19.59
CA VAL A 365 -0.79 -19.41 18.94
C VAL A 365 -1.36 -20.32 17.85
N GLY A 366 -0.69 -20.31 16.70
CA GLY A 366 -0.88 -21.28 15.64
C GLY A 366 0.16 -22.39 15.75
N LEU A 367 -0.25 -23.66 15.73
CA LEU A 367 0.66 -24.81 15.75
C LEU A 367 0.38 -25.70 14.54
N ALA A 368 1.39 -25.96 13.73
CA ALA A 368 1.36 -26.97 12.67
C ALA A 368 2.24 -28.15 13.10
N ASN A 369 1.69 -29.35 13.09
CA ASN A 369 2.39 -30.59 13.44
C ASN A 369 1.86 -31.77 12.60
N PRO A 370 2.42 -32.99 12.70
CA PRO A 370 1.94 -34.15 11.94
C PRO A 370 0.48 -34.55 12.20
N LYS A 371 -0.13 -34.12 13.32
CA LYS A 371 -1.54 -34.38 13.64
C LYS A 371 -2.49 -33.37 13.00
N GLY A 372 -1.98 -32.26 12.49
CA GLY A 372 -2.76 -31.23 11.82
C GLY A 372 -2.29 -29.80 12.12
N THR A 373 -3.12 -28.84 11.75
CA THR A 373 -2.92 -27.42 12.04
C THR A 373 -3.96 -26.94 13.03
N PHE A 374 -3.50 -26.25 14.06
CA PHE A 374 -4.27 -25.79 15.21
C PHE A 374 -4.12 -24.28 15.35
N VAL A 375 -5.20 -23.61 15.75
CA VAL A 375 -5.18 -22.20 16.16
C VAL A 375 -5.86 -22.12 17.52
N ASP A 376 -5.17 -21.57 18.50
CA ASP A 376 -5.66 -21.49 19.88
C ASP A 376 -6.08 -22.89 20.41
N SER A 377 -5.25 -23.90 20.11
CA SER A 377 -5.44 -25.32 20.44
C SER A 377 -6.74 -25.96 19.89
N LYS A 378 -7.40 -25.30 18.94
CA LYS A 378 -8.52 -25.86 18.17
C LYS A 378 -8.03 -26.30 16.81
N ILE A 379 -8.45 -27.50 16.38
CA ILE A 379 -8.09 -28.01 15.06
C ILE A 379 -8.76 -27.16 13.97
N VAL A 380 -7.96 -26.69 13.02
CA VAL A 380 -8.42 -25.92 11.86
C VAL A 380 -8.28 -26.73 10.58
N SER A 381 -7.25 -27.58 10.49
CA SER A 381 -7.09 -28.55 9.39
C SER A 381 -6.50 -29.85 9.91
N SER A 382 -7.10 -30.98 9.53
CA SER A 382 -6.60 -32.33 9.80
C SER A 382 -5.93 -33.00 8.59
N THR A 383 -5.98 -32.35 7.41
CA THR A 383 -5.52 -32.93 6.13
C THR A 383 -4.26 -32.23 5.60
N SER A 384 -3.37 -33.00 4.97
CA SER A 384 -2.10 -32.53 4.38
C SER A 384 -2.24 -31.72 3.09
N THR A 385 -3.48 -31.45 2.63
CA THR A 385 -3.76 -30.77 1.36
C THR A 385 -3.55 -29.25 1.42
N ILE A 386 -3.60 -28.65 2.61
CA ILE A 386 -3.42 -27.21 2.79
C ILE A 386 -2.03 -26.96 3.36
N ASN A 387 -1.26 -26.06 2.73
CA ASN A 387 0.03 -25.64 3.27
C ASN A 387 -0.18 -24.95 4.64
N PRO A 388 0.34 -25.51 5.75
CA PRO A 388 0.15 -24.95 7.08
C PRO A 388 0.72 -23.53 7.23
N ALA A 389 1.78 -23.19 6.49
CA ALA A 389 2.38 -21.85 6.52
C ALA A 389 1.43 -20.80 5.95
N HIS A 390 0.77 -21.10 4.83
CA HIS A 390 -0.26 -20.22 4.28
C HIS A 390 -1.46 -20.08 5.21
N LEU A 391 -1.85 -21.16 5.88
CA LEU A 391 -2.96 -21.14 6.84
C LEU A 391 -2.62 -20.26 8.05
N LEU A 392 -1.55 -20.57 8.78
CA LEU A 392 -1.21 -19.88 10.02
C LEU A 392 -0.77 -18.43 9.79
N LEU A 393 0.10 -18.18 8.80
CA LEU A 393 0.58 -16.82 8.51
C LEU A 393 -0.48 -15.98 7.77
N GLY A 394 -1.53 -16.59 7.24
CA GLY A 394 -2.66 -15.91 6.63
C GLY A 394 -3.79 -15.57 7.62
N ASP A 395 -3.81 -16.18 8.80
CA ASP A 395 -4.90 -16.08 9.77
C ASP A 395 -4.70 -14.88 10.73
N PRO A 396 -5.59 -13.86 10.73
CA PRO A 396 -5.52 -12.73 11.66
C PRO A 396 -5.74 -13.12 13.13
N GLY A 397 -6.20 -14.35 13.35
CA GLY A 397 -6.33 -15.02 14.63
C GLY A 397 -5.00 -15.45 15.26
N VAL A 398 -3.89 -15.45 14.52
CA VAL A 398 -2.60 -15.97 14.98
C VAL A 398 -1.62 -14.83 15.31
N ASP A 399 -1.16 -14.77 16.55
CA ASP A 399 -0.16 -13.81 17.03
C ASP A 399 1.27 -14.37 17.05
N ALA A 400 1.43 -15.69 17.02
CA ALA A 400 2.70 -16.40 16.87
C ALA A 400 2.47 -17.78 16.24
N ALA A 401 3.38 -18.24 15.39
CA ALA A 401 3.25 -19.50 14.67
C ALA A 401 4.38 -20.49 14.99
N ILE A 402 4.04 -21.74 15.23
CA ILE A 402 4.97 -22.84 15.51
C ILE A 402 4.81 -23.90 14.43
N PHE A 403 5.91 -24.24 13.78
CA PHE A 403 6.01 -25.31 12.79
C PHE A 403 6.84 -26.44 13.39
N GLU A 404 6.16 -27.51 13.78
CA GLU A 404 6.78 -28.71 14.35
C GLU A 404 6.91 -29.80 13.28
N THR A 405 8.08 -30.43 13.24
CA THR A 405 8.29 -31.66 12.49
C THR A 405 9.33 -32.55 13.15
N THR A 406 9.09 -33.86 13.13
CA THR A 406 10.05 -34.88 13.61
C THR A 406 11.01 -35.35 12.52
N LEU A 407 10.77 -34.98 11.26
CA LEU A 407 11.58 -35.32 10.10
C LEU A 407 11.95 -34.05 9.32
N SER A 408 12.94 -34.14 8.42
CA SER A 408 13.27 -33.03 7.51
C SER A 408 12.01 -32.51 6.81
N PRO A 409 11.74 -31.19 6.85
CA PRO A 409 10.49 -30.64 6.36
C PRO A 409 10.29 -30.96 4.87
N THR A 410 9.18 -31.63 4.55
CA THR A 410 8.78 -31.97 3.18
C THR A 410 7.96 -30.87 2.50
N HIS A 411 7.74 -29.75 3.19
CA HIS A 411 6.91 -28.62 2.77
C HIS A 411 7.70 -27.30 2.81
N ASP A 412 7.18 -26.27 2.16
CA ASP A 412 7.74 -24.91 2.22
C ASP A 412 7.65 -24.34 3.64
N LEU A 413 8.72 -24.58 4.41
CA LEU A 413 8.93 -23.95 5.71
C LEU A 413 9.04 -22.42 5.52
N PRO A 414 8.31 -21.61 6.30
CA PRO A 414 8.48 -20.17 6.23
C PRO A 414 9.84 -19.75 6.80
N GLU A 415 10.19 -18.48 6.62
CA GLU A 415 11.31 -17.89 7.33
C GLU A 415 11.06 -17.89 8.85
N LEU A 416 12.06 -18.25 9.62
CA LEU A 416 11.98 -18.47 11.06
C LEU A 416 12.69 -17.38 11.86
N ASP A 417 12.09 -16.95 12.95
CA ASP A 417 12.74 -16.14 13.99
C ASP A 417 13.57 -17.03 14.92
N ILE A 418 13.04 -18.20 15.26
CA ILE A 418 13.68 -19.16 16.15
C ILE A 418 13.56 -20.56 15.55
N ALA A 419 14.68 -21.29 15.49
CA ALA A 419 14.71 -22.69 15.13
C ALA A 419 15.24 -23.50 16.31
N VAL A 420 14.54 -24.56 16.71
CA VAL A 420 14.92 -25.47 17.78
C VAL A 420 15.27 -26.83 17.20
N LEU A 421 16.53 -27.26 17.31
CA LEU A 421 16.99 -28.57 16.91
C LEU A 421 17.17 -29.44 18.17
N ALA A 422 16.28 -30.41 18.36
CA ALA A 422 16.28 -31.28 19.53
C ALA A 422 17.03 -32.60 19.32
N SER A 423 17.28 -32.98 18.06
CA SER A 423 17.90 -34.25 17.67
C SER A 423 18.66 -34.14 16.35
N SER A 424 19.72 -34.96 16.19
CA SER A 424 20.48 -35.15 14.94
C SER A 424 19.68 -35.76 13.78
N ALA A 425 18.44 -36.19 14.00
CA ALA A 425 17.57 -36.76 12.97
C ALA A 425 17.16 -35.78 11.84
N VAL A 426 17.37 -34.46 12.03
CA VAL A 426 17.06 -33.42 11.05
C VAL A 426 18.35 -32.74 10.60
N GLU A 427 18.54 -32.62 9.29
CA GLU A 427 19.73 -31.99 8.72
C GLU A 427 19.77 -30.48 9.05
N PRO A 428 20.75 -29.97 9.82
CA PRO A 428 20.74 -28.60 10.30
C PRO A 428 20.84 -27.53 9.22
N GLY A 429 21.52 -27.80 8.11
CA GLY A 429 21.75 -26.83 7.04
C GLY A 429 20.45 -26.32 6.40
N SER A 430 19.49 -27.22 6.15
CA SER A 430 18.17 -26.91 5.60
C SER A 430 17.34 -26.00 6.51
N ILE A 431 17.47 -26.17 7.82
CA ILE A 431 16.79 -25.36 8.83
C ILE A 431 17.48 -24.00 8.99
N ILE A 432 18.82 -24.00 9.07
CA ILE A 432 19.61 -22.76 9.16
C ILE A 432 19.36 -21.85 7.96
N ALA A 433 19.19 -22.41 6.76
CA ALA A 433 18.88 -21.66 5.55
C ALA A 433 17.53 -20.92 5.60
N ARG A 434 16.64 -21.32 6.53
CA ARG A 434 15.32 -20.70 6.74
C ARG A 434 15.30 -19.71 7.90
N LEU A 435 16.37 -19.60 8.69
CA LEU A 435 16.47 -18.58 9.75
C LEU A 435 16.64 -17.19 9.13
N LEU A 436 15.90 -16.23 9.66
CA LEU A 436 16.10 -14.82 9.34
C LEU A 436 17.54 -14.38 9.68
N PRO A 437 18.05 -13.30 9.04
CA PRO A 437 19.40 -12.79 9.31
C PRO A 437 19.71 -12.53 10.79
N ALA A 438 18.70 -12.29 11.61
CA ALA A 438 18.85 -12.11 13.05
C ALA A 438 17.97 -13.05 13.89
N GLY A 439 17.53 -14.15 13.27
CA GLY A 439 16.95 -15.27 14.00
C GLY A 439 18.01 -16.00 14.85
N LYS A 440 17.53 -16.84 15.76
CA LYS A 440 18.36 -17.63 16.68
C LYS A 440 18.17 -19.12 16.47
N LEU A 441 19.27 -19.85 16.64
CA LEU A 441 19.30 -21.30 16.60
C LEU A 441 19.43 -21.83 18.03
N VAL A 442 18.50 -22.67 18.45
CA VAL A 442 18.50 -23.35 19.75
C VAL A 442 18.84 -24.82 19.51
N VAL A 443 19.84 -25.34 20.20
CA VAL A 443 20.35 -26.71 19.98
C VAL A 443 20.41 -27.48 21.28
N ASN A 444 19.89 -28.71 21.27
CA ASN A 444 20.11 -29.67 22.34
C ASN A 444 21.60 -30.10 22.35
N ALA A 445 22.35 -29.64 23.35
CA ALA A 445 23.78 -29.93 23.46
C ALA A 445 24.08 -31.31 24.07
N ASP A 446 23.06 -32.00 24.59
CA ASP A 446 23.20 -33.38 25.07
C ASP A 446 23.20 -34.41 23.92
N ASP A 447 22.83 -33.97 22.71
CA ASP A 447 23.02 -34.72 21.46
C ASP A 447 24.40 -34.39 20.88
N MET A 448 25.36 -35.30 21.11
CA MET A 448 26.74 -35.12 20.70
C MET A 448 26.94 -35.13 19.18
N GLU A 449 26.07 -35.78 18.41
CA GLU A 449 26.14 -35.74 16.95
C GLU A 449 25.71 -34.37 16.44
N LEU A 450 24.63 -33.83 17.02
CA LEU A 450 24.08 -32.54 16.66
C LEU A 450 25.03 -31.39 17.02
N VAL A 451 25.57 -31.37 18.24
CA VAL A 451 26.46 -30.28 18.70
C VAL A 451 27.81 -30.26 17.97
N ASN A 452 28.29 -31.42 17.53
CA ASN A 452 29.54 -31.55 16.76
C ASN A 452 29.32 -31.42 15.25
N HIS A 453 28.08 -31.28 14.79
CA HIS A 453 27.78 -31.14 13.37
C HIS A 453 28.44 -29.87 12.80
N GLU A 454 29.12 -29.98 11.66
CA GLU A 454 29.93 -28.91 11.06
C GLU A 454 29.16 -27.58 10.93
N ARG A 455 27.90 -27.63 10.50
CA ARG A 455 27.02 -26.45 10.38
C ARG A 455 26.74 -25.75 11.71
N ILE A 456 26.68 -26.50 12.82
CA ILE A 456 26.41 -25.97 14.17
C ILE A 456 27.69 -25.36 14.74
N VAL A 457 28.81 -26.07 14.63
CA VAL A 457 30.12 -25.61 15.11
C VAL A 457 30.52 -24.29 14.47
N ASN A 458 30.27 -24.16 13.16
CA ASN A 458 30.58 -22.96 12.39
C ASN A 458 29.49 -21.88 12.47
N TYR A 459 28.40 -22.09 13.22
CA TYR A 459 27.33 -21.10 13.36
C TYR A 459 27.77 -19.93 14.27
N PRO A 460 27.39 -18.68 13.97
CA PRO A 460 27.75 -17.54 14.81
C PRO A 460 27.34 -17.73 16.27
N VAL A 461 28.32 -17.74 17.17
CA VAL A 461 28.13 -18.10 18.59
C VAL A 461 27.11 -17.22 19.31
N GLN A 462 26.98 -15.95 18.93
CA GLN A 462 26.01 -15.01 19.52
C GLN A 462 24.54 -15.30 19.12
N LYS A 463 24.34 -16.08 18.05
CA LYS A 463 23.01 -16.50 17.56
C LYS A 463 22.69 -17.95 17.91
N LEU A 464 23.67 -18.71 18.38
CA LEU A 464 23.51 -20.08 18.85
C LEU A 464 23.21 -20.06 20.36
N VAL A 465 22.18 -20.80 20.74
CA VAL A 465 21.79 -21.02 22.13
C VAL A 465 21.81 -22.51 22.40
N LEU A 466 22.59 -22.93 23.39
CA LEU A 466 22.62 -24.34 23.79
C LEU A 466 21.61 -24.62 24.90
N VAL A 467 20.95 -25.77 24.85
CA VAL A 467 20.13 -26.29 25.95
C VAL A 467 20.74 -27.63 26.38
N SER A 468 20.99 -27.81 27.67
CA SER A 468 21.65 -29.01 28.18
C SER A 468 21.20 -29.32 29.60
N ALA A 469 21.01 -30.60 29.92
CA ALA A 469 20.89 -31.08 31.29
C ALA A 469 22.25 -31.19 32.00
N GLN A 470 23.36 -31.06 31.26
CA GLN A 470 24.74 -31.21 31.75
C GLN A 470 25.51 -29.89 31.65
N PRO A 471 25.37 -28.98 32.63
CA PRO A 471 26.01 -27.65 32.57
C PRO A 471 27.53 -27.69 32.47
N ASN A 472 28.15 -28.79 32.91
CA ASN A 472 29.59 -28.98 32.91
C ASN A 472 30.13 -29.74 31.69
N SER A 473 29.31 -29.97 30.66
CA SER A 473 29.78 -30.65 29.44
C SER A 473 30.82 -29.79 28.70
N PRO A 474 31.88 -30.39 28.12
CA PRO A 474 32.93 -29.64 27.44
C PRO A 474 32.41 -28.74 26.31
N SER A 475 31.42 -29.22 25.54
CA SER A 475 30.80 -28.47 24.43
C SER A 475 30.08 -27.21 24.92
N VAL A 476 29.36 -27.29 26.05
CA VAL A 476 28.69 -26.15 26.65
C VAL A 476 29.69 -25.15 27.23
N GLN A 477 30.72 -25.63 27.93
CA GLN A 477 31.74 -24.77 28.52
C GLN A 477 32.54 -24.02 27.44
N ASP A 478 32.92 -24.68 26.35
CA ASP A 478 33.56 -24.02 25.20
C ASP A 478 32.63 -22.97 24.56
N HIS A 479 31.36 -23.31 24.34
CA HIS A 479 30.38 -22.38 23.79
C HIS A 479 30.23 -21.11 24.64
N LEU A 480 30.11 -21.26 25.97
CA LEU A 480 30.02 -20.14 26.90
C LEU A 480 31.32 -19.31 26.93
N ALA A 481 32.49 -19.96 26.91
CA ALA A 481 33.78 -19.28 26.89
C ALA A 481 33.98 -18.39 25.65
N ARG A 482 33.37 -18.78 24.51
CA ARG A 482 33.35 -18.00 23.26
C ARG A 482 32.29 -16.89 23.24
N GLY A 483 31.60 -16.64 24.35
CA GLY A 483 30.56 -15.61 24.47
C GLY A 483 29.17 -16.04 24.01
N GLY A 484 28.93 -17.35 23.92
CA GLY A 484 27.62 -17.93 23.65
C GLY A 484 26.66 -17.89 24.84
N SER A 485 25.44 -18.38 24.63
CA SER A 485 24.41 -18.47 25.66
C SER A 485 23.93 -19.92 25.82
N ALA A 486 23.78 -20.38 27.05
CA ALA A 486 23.25 -21.70 27.34
C ALA A 486 22.13 -21.65 28.38
N PHE A 487 21.15 -22.54 28.26
CA PHE A 487 20.08 -22.75 29.21
C PHE A 487 20.16 -24.15 29.82
N PHE A 488 19.99 -24.19 31.13
CA PHE A 488 20.02 -25.41 31.93
C PHE A 488 18.63 -25.60 32.55
N PRO A 489 17.87 -26.64 32.17
CA PRO A 489 16.63 -26.96 32.84
C PRO A 489 16.95 -27.35 34.30
N PRO A 490 16.24 -26.81 35.31
CA PRO A 490 16.33 -27.30 36.68
C PRO A 490 16.09 -28.81 36.75
N GLU A 491 16.81 -29.48 37.65
CA GLU A 491 16.73 -30.93 37.85
C GLU A 491 15.28 -31.38 38.08
N ARG A 492 14.90 -32.49 37.40
CA ARG A 492 13.63 -33.22 37.50
C ARG A 492 12.81 -32.92 38.77
N GLN A 493 11.80 -32.06 38.66
CA GLN A 493 10.56 -32.23 39.43
C GLN A 493 9.34 -31.84 38.57
N MET A 494 8.61 -32.88 38.16
CA MET A 494 7.16 -32.77 37.95
C MET A 494 6.56 -32.25 39.27
N ILE A 495 6.05 -31.03 39.24
CA ILE A 495 4.78 -30.53 39.81
C ILE A 495 4.83 -29.01 39.67
N ALA A 496 3.72 -28.45 39.21
CA ALA A 496 3.39 -27.04 39.01
C ALA A 496 4.28 -25.97 39.70
N HIS A 497 4.57 -24.94 38.90
CA HIS A 497 5.04 -23.58 39.22
C HIS A 497 6.55 -23.28 39.12
N SER A 498 6.81 -22.25 38.31
CA SER A 498 8.06 -21.50 38.14
C SER A 498 9.24 -22.22 37.48
N TYR A 499 9.12 -22.51 36.19
CA TYR A 499 10.30 -22.62 35.33
C TYR A 499 10.39 -21.35 34.48
N ARG A 500 11.54 -20.67 34.53
CA ARG A 500 11.87 -19.53 33.66
C ARG A 500 12.13 -19.99 32.22
N LEU A 501 11.09 -20.54 31.59
CA LEU A 501 10.84 -20.45 30.15
C LEU A 501 10.68 -18.99 29.69
N GLU A 502 10.59 -18.06 30.65
CA GLU A 502 10.84 -16.63 30.50
C GLU A 502 12.03 -16.32 29.60
N SER A 503 13.06 -17.18 29.51
CA SER A 503 14.23 -16.89 28.69
C SER A 503 14.11 -17.32 27.22
N ILE A 504 13.39 -18.41 26.92
CA ILE A 504 13.09 -18.83 25.53
C ILE A 504 11.95 -17.94 24.97
N ALA A 505 10.97 -17.61 25.82
CA ALA A 505 9.95 -16.61 25.53
C ALA A 505 10.49 -15.17 25.52
N ALA A 506 11.49 -14.78 26.34
CA ALA A 506 12.15 -13.46 26.25
C ALA A 506 13.07 -13.34 25.03
N ILE A 507 13.67 -14.44 24.58
CA ILE A 507 14.35 -14.49 23.29
C ILE A 507 13.37 -14.26 22.14
N ALA A 508 12.13 -14.75 22.25
CA ALA A 508 11.06 -14.49 21.30
C ALA A 508 10.39 -13.11 21.44
N ALA A 509 10.33 -12.54 22.65
CA ALA A 509 9.65 -11.26 22.94
C ALA A 509 10.53 -10.02 22.66
N CYS A 510 11.84 -10.18 22.45
CA CYS A 510 12.77 -9.07 22.20
C CYS A 510 12.72 -8.51 20.77
N ARG A 511 11.79 -8.95 19.92
CA ARG A 511 11.52 -8.33 18.61
C ARG A 511 10.02 -8.14 18.45
N SER A 512 9.60 -6.87 18.48
CA SER A 512 8.26 -6.37 18.17
C SER A 512 7.09 -6.99 18.93
N ILE A 513 6.85 -6.51 20.16
CA ILE A 513 5.50 -6.49 20.72
C ILE A 513 5.14 -5.01 20.92
N PRO A 514 4.21 -4.42 20.13
CA PRO A 514 3.59 -3.18 20.52
C PRO A 514 2.88 -3.43 21.85
N SER A 515 3.27 -2.68 22.88
CA SER A 515 2.47 -2.57 24.09
C SER A 515 1.05 -2.22 23.68
N ARG A 516 0.08 -3.12 23.89
CA ARG A 516 -1.33 -2.76 23.76
C ARG A 516 -1.54 -1.49 24.58
N PRO A 517 -2.14 -0.42 24.05
CA PRO A 517 -2.52 0.70 24.89
C PRO A 517 -3.45 0.17 25.96
N ASN A 518 -3.12 0.48 27.22
CA ASN A 518 -3.99 0.25 28.36
C ASN A 518 -5.42 0.63 27.96
N ARG A 519 -6.36 -0.30 28.14
CA ARG A 519 -7.78 0.05 28.17
C ARG A 519 -7.95 1.06 29.31
N LEU A 520 -7.90 2.34 28.98
CA LEU A 520 -8.28 3.41 29.87
C LEU A 520 -9.72 3.15 30.31
N HIS A 521 -9.89 3.19 31.62
CA HIS A 521 -11.13 3.05 32.35
C HIS A 521 -12.28 3.82 31.70
N ALA A 522 -13.36 3.11 31.37
CA ALA A 522 -14.68 3.69 31.33
C ALA A 522 -15.29 3.56 32.73
N ARG A 523 -15.18 4.62 33.52
CA ARG A 523 -16.22 5.10 34.43
C ARG A 523 -16.22 6.61 34.40
#